data_AF-A0A2E8J9C5-F1
#
_entry.id   AF-A0A2E8J9C5-F1
#
_cell.length_a   1.000
_cell.length_b   1.000
_cell.length_c   1.000
_cell.angle_alpha   90.00
_cell.angle_beta   90.00
_cell.angle_gamma   90.00
#
_symmetry.space_group_name_H-M   'P 1'
#
loop_
_entity.id
_entity.type
_entity.pdbx_description
1 polymer ?
#
loop_
_entity_poly.entity_id
_entity_poly.type
_entity_poly.pdbx_seq_one_letter_code
_entity_poly.pdbx_strand_id
1 'polypeptide(L)' 'MAISLNPDADKAHNNRGASLQSAGSYGQAVESHERTISLNPDNPEAYNNLGMALEKLDEP' A
#
# COMPACT_ATOMS: atom_id res chain seq x y z
N MET A 1 -16.34 14.23 14.57
CA MET A 1 -15.80 13.03 15.23
C MET A 1 -14.61 12.57 14.40
N ALA A 2 -13.40 12.85 14.88
CA ALA A 2 -12.19 12.30 14.27
C ALA A 2 -12.12 10.84 14.68
N ILE A 3 -12.31 9.92 13.74
CA ILE A 3 -12.00 8.51 13.98
C ILE A 3 -10.49 8.49 14.20
N SER A 4 -10.07 8.22 15.44
CA SER A 4 -8.68 7.98 15.82
C SER A 4 -8.22 6.67 15.16
N LEU A 5 -8.08 6.69 13.84
CA LEU A 5 -7.25 5.71 13.14
C LEU A 5 -5.85 5.96 13.65
N ASN A 6 -5.27 4.92 14.25
CA ASN A 6 -3.92 4.92 14.77
C ASN A 6 -3.01 5.65 13.76
N PRO A 7 -2.32 6.75 14.13
CA PRO A 7 -1.63 7.63 13.19
C PRO A 7 -0.47 6.96 12.42
N ASP A 8 -0.19 5.69 12.71
CA ASP A 8 0.79 4.86 12.02
C ASP A 8 0.15 3.67 11.26
N ALA A 9 -1.18 3.58 11.19
CA ALA A 9 -1.87 2.51 10.48
C ALA A 9 -1.61 2.56 8.97
N ASP A 10 -1.60 3.76 8.39
CA ASP A 10 -1.22 3.99 6.98
C ASP A 10 0.22 3.52 6.72
N LYS A 11 1.17 3.90 7.58
CA LYS A 11 2.57 3.45 7.47
C LYS A 11 2.71 1.94 7.60
N ALA A 12 1.97 1.32 8.52
CA ALA A 12 1.98 -0.13 8.70
C ALA A 12 1.47 -0.86 7.43
N HIS A 13 0.40 -0.37 6.82
CA HIS A 13 -0.11 -0.90 5.56
C HIS A 13 0.87 -0.67 4.39
N ASN A 14 1.51 0.50 4.31
CA ASN A 14 2.51 0.77 3.27
C ASN A 14 3.72 -0.17 3.37
N ASN A 15 4.25 -0.33 4.59
CA ASN A 15 5.39 -1.22 4.85
C ASN A 15 5.05 -2.70 4.59
N ARG A 16 3.82 -3.11 4.92
CA ARG A 16 3.33 -4.44 4.56
C ARG A 16 3.29 -4.63 3.05
N GLY A 17 2.78 -3.64 2.31
CA GLY A 17 2.75 -3.66 0.84
C GLY A 17 4.15 -3.80 0.24
N ALA A 18 5.11 -2.98 0.69
CA ALA A 18 6.50 -3.05 0.24
C ALA A 18 7.17 -4.41 0.56
N SER A 19 6.86 -4.99 1.73
CA SER A 19 7.34 -6.32 2.10
C SER A 19 6.75 -7.41 1.20
N LEU A 20 5.46 -7.29 0.84
CA LEU A 20 4.77 -8.22 -0.06
C LEU A 20 5.30 -8.10 -1.50
N GLN A 21 5.62 -6.90 -1.98
CA GLN A 21 6.30 -6.72 -3.28
C GLN A 21 7.66 -7.42 -3.28
N SER A 22 8.42 -7.27 -2.20
CA SER A 22 9.72 -7.95 -2.04
C SER A 22 9.59 -9.47 -2.00
N ALA A 23 8.44 -9.98 -1.53
CA ALA A 23 8.08 -11.40 -1.54
C ALA A 23 7.43 -11.87 -2.85
N GLY A 24 7.31 -11.02 -3.88
CA GLY A 24 6.63 -11.32 -5.15
C GLY A 24 5.12 -11.47 -5.05
N SER A 25 4.52 -11.16 -3.91
CA SER A 25 3.08 -11.27 -3.65
C SER A 25 2.35 -9.98 -4.07
N TYR A 26 2.44 -9.65 -5.36
CA TYR A 26 2.01 -8.34 -5.89
C TYR A 26 0.52 -8.05 -5.69
N GLY A 27 -0.36 -9.04 -5.80
CA GLY A 27 -1.81 -8.84 -5.56
C GLY A 27 -2.12 -8.40 -4.11
N GLN A 28 -1.47 -9.00 -3.11
CA GLN A 28 -1.65 -8.60 -1.71
C GLN A 28 -0.96 -7.26 -1.40
N ALA A 29 0.10 -6.92 -2.15
CA ALA A 29 0.74 -5.62 -2.05
C ALA A 29 -0.20 -4.50 -2.52
N VAL A 30 -0.90 -4.70 -3.65
CA VAL A 30 -1.92 -3.78 -4.16
C VAL A 30 -2.96 -3.48 -3.08
N GLU A 31 -3.59 -4.51 -2.48
CA GLU A 31 -4.58 -4.33 -1.41
C GLU A 31 -4.02 -3.50 -0.23
N SER A 32 -2.74 -3.70 0.11
CA SER A 32 -2.09 -3.00 1.22
C SER A 32 -1.83 -1.52 0.89
N HIS A 33 -1.45 -1.20 -0.35
CA HIS A 33 -1.27 0.19 -0.78
C HIS A 33 -2.61 0.91 -0.98
N GLU A 34 -3.64 0.25 -1.51
CA GLU A 34 -5.00 0.80 -1.58
C GLU A 34 -5.56 1.11 -0.19
N ARG A 35 -5.29 0.24 0.79
CA ARG A 35 -5.66 0.50 2.18
C ARG A 35 -4.90 1.69 2.77
N THR A 36 -3.63 1.85 2.42
CA THR A 36 -2.83 3.02 2.82
C THR A 36 -3.44 4.31 2.26
N ILE A 37 -3.80 4.33 0.97
CA ILE A 37 -4.44 5.47 0.30
C ILE A 37 -5.81 5.78 0.93
N SER A 38 -6.58 4.74 1.28
CA SER A 38 -7.88 4.91 1.95
C SER A 38 -7.77 5.53 3.34
N LEU A 39 -6.65 5.30 4.03
CA LEU A 39 -6.38 5.83 5.37
C LEU A 39 -5.73 7.22 5.31
N ASN A 40 -4.81 7.40 4.36
CA ASN A 40 -4.05 8.62 4.13
C ASN A 40 -3.94 8.87 2.61
N PRO A 41 -4.90 9.59 2.02
CA PRO A 41 -4.89 9.87 0.59
C PRO A 41 -3.77 10.84 0.18
N ASP A 42 -3.11 11.48 1.14
CA ASP A 42 -1.99 12.41 0.93
C ASP A 42 -0.62 11.70 1.02
N ASN A 43 -0.59 10.36 1.02
CA ASN A 43 0.66 9.59 1.04
C ASN A 43 1.18 9.29 -0.38
N PRO A 44 2.18 10.04 -0.91
CA PRO A 44 2.69 9.85 -2.26
C PRO A 44 3.42 8.51 -2.45
N GLU A 45 4.05 7.97 -1.40
CA GLU A 45 4.75 6.68 -1.48
C GLU A 45 3.76 5.54 -1.76
N ALA A 46 2.56 5.60 -1.19
CA ALA A 46 1.53 4.59 -1.39
C ALA A 46 1.11 4.49 -2.87
N TYR A 47 0.95 5.62 -3.56
CA TYR A 47 0.63 5.62 -4.99
C TYR A 47 1.79 5.11 -5.85
N ASN A 48 3.02 5.51 -5.53
CA ASN A 48 4.19 5.02 -6.25
C ASN A 48 4.34 3.50 -6.12
N ASN A 49 4.22 2.98 -4.89
CA ASN A 49 4.32 1.56 -4.62
C ASN A 49 3.16 0.77 -5.23
N LEU A 50 1.95 1.33 -5.23
CA LEU A 50 0.79 0.76 -5.93
C LEU A 50 1.07 0.61 -7.43
N GLY A 51 1.59 1.65 -8.07
CA GLY A 51 1.95 1.60 -9.50
C GLY A 51 2.96 0.50 -9.81
N MET A 52 4.03 0.41 -9.00
CA MET A 52 5.03 -0.65 -9.13
C MET A 52 4.43 -2.05 -8.89
N ALA A 53 3.51 -2.19 -7.94
CA ALA A 53 2.85 -3.47 -7.66
C ALA A 53 1.95 -3.90 -8.81
N LEU A 54 1.23 -2.96 -9.43
CA LEU A 54 0.36 -3.22 -10.58
C LEU A 54 1.17 -3.58 -11.82
N GLU A 55 2.26 -2.88 -12.10
CA GLU A 55 3.18 -3.22 -13.20
C GLU A 55 3.69 -4.66 -13.06
N LYS A 56 4.13 -5.04 -11.85
CA LYS A 56 4.59 -6.40 -11.55
C LYS A 56 3.50 -7.47 -11.56
N LEU A 57 2.25 -7.09 -11.31
CA LEU A 57 1.12 -8.01 -11.37
C LEU A 57 0.68 -8.29 -12.81
N ASP A 58 0.89 -7.32 -13.72
CA ASP A 58 0.55 -7.41 -15.15
C ASP A 58 1.71 -7.96 -16.01
N GLU A 59 2.89 -8.16 -15.42
CA GLU A 59 4.02 -8.85 -16.07
C GLU A 59 3.65 -10.34 -16.33
N PRO A 60 3.82 -10.86 -17.58
CA PRO A 60 3.41 -12.20 -17.98
C PRO A 60 4.32 -13.34 -17.48
#